data_AF-A0A7W2BM43-F1
#
_entry.id   AF-A0A7W2BM43-F1
#
_cell.length_a   1.000
_cell.length_b   1.000
_cell.length_c   1.000
_cell.angle_alpha   90.00
_cell.angle_beta   90.00
_cell.angle_gamma   90.00
#
_symmetry.space_group_name_H-M   'P 1'
#
loop_
_entity.id
_entity.type
_entity.pdbx_description
1 polymer ?
#
loop_
_entity_poly.entity_id
_entity_poly.type
_entity_poly.pdbx_seq_one_letter_code
_entity_poly.pdbx_strand_id
1 'polypeptide(L)'
;MTHPLGYAHSGDHGAGETQAAGKRSSVLLVEDSFALSETYKAYLKSEGYDIACVDTGQAAMEFIARTPPDVAVLDVHLPDMNGIDMLRELRNRDIATDVIIITGQASVNLAVDAMREGAVDFIMKPFTAERLRVTVRNAAERRTLTAKIEKIQEELHRDRFIGFIGRSPAMQTVYQTLQNAAGSDATAFVRGESGTGKELCAEALHKLSARKGGPLVTLNCAAIPRDLLESEIFGHVKGAFTGATRDRKGAAMRAHGGTLFLDEIGEMDLSLQSKLLRFIQERTVQRVGDDVVHPTDVRIVCATNRDPMAEVQAGRFREDLFYRLHVVPIIMPPLRDRGDDVLLIANHFLRLFAVEDGKSFAGFSRDAEQALMAYHWPGNVRQLQNMVRQVVVMNPGGLIDRSQLPAELAHIGETAGPAGHHIGYGAPVVAGEWHRPQPHSLYSAGRHDGRLAPQPIYDALGSDALKTRTDGGNRYDMGHDHAGHQAYTGNPVADRFMHLSSPCVPVRHDIAENAATFFQPQRAADVGACPQAGEMRPHEPAKTRHDIIPLEDVIRAAIEEAIAVCDGSVPKAARALDVSPSTLYRRLQSWAAAEAKKADSAKEEAA
;
A
#
# COMPACT_ATOMS: atom_id res chain seq x y z
N MET A 1 31.49 64.64 23.22
CA MET A 1 31.79 63.36 23.90
C MET A 1 31.10 63.40 25.25
N THR A 2 30.31 62.35 25.51
CA THR A 2 29.83 61.85 26.83
C THR A 2 29.18 62.82 27.82
N HIS A 3 27.87 62.62 28.07
CA HIS A 3 27.21 62.81 29.37
C HIS A 3 25.90 61.97 29.47
N PRO A 4 25.37 61.70 30.69
CA PRO A 4 24.82 60.40 31.11
C PRO A 4 23.44 60.46 31.83
N LEU A 5 23.03 59.34 32.44
CA LEU A 5 22.05 59.14 33.55
C LEU A 5 20.52 59.33 33.31
N GLY A 6 19.73 58.32 33.71
CA GLY A 6 18.60 58.53 34.64
C GLY A 6 17.18 58.04 34.28
N TYR A 7 16.78 56.92 34.90
CA TYR A 7 15.46 56.58 35.51
C TYR A 7 14.12 56.45 34.72
N ALA A 8 13.62 55.19 34.71
CA ALA A 8 12.31 54.67 35.15
C ALA A 8 10.96 55.31 34.70
N HIS A 9 10.07 54.51 34.08
CA HIS A 9 8.93 53.86 34.78
C HIS A 9 8.10 52.89 33.88
N SER A 10 7.73 51.79 34.53
CA SER A 10 6.70 50.75 34.29
C SER A 10 5.50 51.03 33.37
N GLY A 11 5.10 49.99 32.63
CA GLY A 11 3.76 49.81 32.06
C GLY A 11 3.59 48.42 31.44
N ASP A 12 3.08 47.49 32.25
CA ASP A 12 2.67 46.13 31.90
C ASP A 12 1.60 46.12 30.80
N HIS A 13 1.84 45.40 29.69
CA HIS A 13 0.79 44.83 28.85
C HIS A 13 1.33 43.63 28.05
N GLY A 14 0.87 42.44 28.45
CA GLY A 14 0.36 41.45 27.52
C GLY A 14 1.40 40.57 26.82
N ALA A 15 1.51 39.34 27.32
CA ALA A 15 2.00 38.21 26.55
C ALA A 15 1.20 38.09 25.23
N GLY A 16 1.79 38.56 24.13
CA GLY A 16 1.35 38.27 22.78
C GLY A 16 2.10 37.04 22.28
N GLU A 17 1.38 35.94 22.16
CA GLU A 17 1.82 34.72 21.50
C GLU A 17 2.41 35.04 20.12
N THR A 18 3.70 34.77 19.94
CA THR A 18 4.34 34.76 18.62
C THR A 18 3.80 33.55 17.85
N GLN A 19 2.68 33.71 17.15
CA GLN A 19 2.22 32.73 16.17
C GLN A 19 3.31 32.54 15.11
N ALA A 20 3.70 31.27 14.91
CA ALA A 20 4.62 30.85 13.88
C ALA A 20 4.21 31.44 12.53
N ALA A 21 5.12 32.13 11.84
CA ALA A 21 4.88 32.71 10.53
C ALA A 21 4.56 31.61 9.50
N GLY A 22 3.28 31.36 9.27
CA GLY A 22 2.78 30.48 8.24
C GLY A 22 3.13 31.01 6.84
N LYS A 23 3.38 30.10 5.90
CA LYS A 23 3.59 30.42 4.47
C LYS A 23 2.44 31.31 3.98
N ARG A 24 2.74 32.52 3.51
CA ARG A 24 1.73 33.43 2.93
C ARG A 24 1.23 32.86 1.61
N SER A 25 -0.09 32.83 1.42
CA SER A 25 -0.67 32.39 0.15
C SER A 25 -0.38 33.41 -0.95
N SER A 26 0.03 32.91 -2.12
CA SER A 26 0.35 33.75 -3.28
C SER A 26 -0.87 33.96 -4.16
N VAL A 27 -1.12 35.22 -4.53
CA VAL A 27 -2.26 35.63 -5.37
C VAL A 27 -1.74 36.37 -6.59
N LEU A 28 -2.14 35.93 -7.78
CA LEU A 28 -1.88 36.65 -9.03
C LEU A 28 -3.14 37.39 -9.47
N LEU A 29 -3.04 38.71 -9.67
CA LEU A 29 -4.11 39.51 -10.28
C LEU A 29 -3.76 39.81 -11.74
N VAL A 30 -4.66 39.47 -12.66
CA VAL A 30 -4.52 39.71 -14.10
C VAL A 30 -5.59 40.72 -14.51
N GLU A 31 -5.19 41.99 -14.66
CA GLU A 31 -6.07 43.13 -14.91
C GLU A 31 -5.33 44.18 -15.73
N ASP A 32 -5.89 44.56 -16.88
CA ASP A 32 -5.31 45.54 -17.82
C ASP A 32 -5.40 46.99 -17.28
N SER A 33 -6.44 47.28 -16.50
CA SER A 33 -6.65 48.59 -15.89
C SER A 33 -5.82 48.76 -14.61
N PHE A 34 -4.78 49.59 -14.68
CA PHE A 34 -3.95 49.95 -13.53
C PHE A 34 -4.77 50.44 -12.31
N ALA A 35 -5.80 51.26 -12.55
CA ALA A 35 -6.65 51.79 -11.48
C ALA A 35 -7.44 50.69 -10.74
N LEU A 36 -7.97 49.71 -11.49
CA LEU A 36 -8.68 48.57 -10.91
C LEU A 36 -7.71 47.61 -10.21
N SER A 37 -6.54 47.35 -10.81
CA SER A 37 -5.49 46.54 -10.20
C SER A 37 -5.05 47.08 -8.83
N GLU A 38 -4.79 48.39 -8.72
CA GLU A 38 -4.45 49.03 -7.44
C GLU A 38 -5.59 48.96 -6.41
N THR A 39 -6.84 49.06 -6.89
CA THR A 39 -8.02 48.94 -6.03
C THR A 39 -8.14 47.51 -5.47
N TYR A 40 -7.95 46.49 -6.30
CA TYR A 40 -8.03 45.08 -5.90
C TYR A 40 -6.88 44.70 -4.96
N LYS A 41 -5.67 45.20 -5.23
CA LYS A 41 -4.53 45.10 -4.29
C LYS A 41 -4.90 45.71 -2.94
N ALA A 42 -5.48 46.91 -2.91
CA ALA A 42 -5.85 47.58 -1.68
C ALA A 42 -6.91 46.79 -0.88
N TYR A 43 -7.87 46.16 -1.56
CA TYR A 43 -8.87 45.31 -0.91
C TYR A 43 -8.28 44.04 -0.28
N LEU A 44 -7.23 43.47 -0.87
CA LEU A 44 -6.61 42.22 -0.42
C LEU A 44 -5.43 42.42 0.53
N LYS A 45 -4.87 43.63 0.61
CA LYS A 45 -3.70 43.97 1.44
C LYS A 45 -3.91 43.70 2.94
N SER A 46 -5.16 43.78 3.43
CA SER A 46 -5.49 43.54 4.84
C SER A 46 -5.38 42.07 5.27
N GLU A 47 -5.29 41.13 4.33
CA GLU A 47 -5.34 39.68 4.58
C GLU A 47 -3.93 39.01 4.57
N GLY A 48 -2.87 39.77 4.26
CA GLY A 48 -1.48 39.27 4.34
C GLY A 48 -1.02 38.38 3.17
N TYR A 49 -1.72 38.41 2.02
CA TYR A 49 -1.33 37.70 0.80
C TYR A 49 -0.08 38.28 0.13
N ASP A 50 0.66 37.43 -0.58
CA ASP A 50 1.71 37.87 -1.51
C ASP A 50 1.10 38.10 -2.89
N ILE A 51 0.95 39.37 -3.28
CA ILE A 51 0.15 39.76 -4.45
C ILE A 51 1.07 40.19 -5.59
N ALA A 52 1.04 39.44 -6.69
CA ALA A 52 1.66 39.81 -7.96
C ALA A 52 0.57 40.32 -8.92
N CYS A 53 0.93 41.29 -9.78
CA CYS A 53 -0.01 41.82 -10.77
C CYS A 53 0.62 41.91 -12.14
N VAL A 54 -0.18 41.56 -13.14
CA VAL A 54 0.16 41.57 -14.56
C VAL A 54 -1.03 42.14 -15.33
N ASP A 55 -0.73 42.77 -16.46
CA ASP A 55 -1.67 43.54 -17.28
C ASP A 55 -2.09 42.81 -18.56
N THR A 56 -1.47 41.67 -18.87
CA THR A 56 -1.69 40.89 -20.08
C THR A 56 -1.78 39.40 -19.76
N GLY A 57 -2.54 38.66 -20.55
CA GLY A 57 -2.71 37.22 -20.38
C GLY A 57 -1.42 36.45 -20.68
N GLN A 58 -0.61 36.93 -21.62
CA GLN A 58 0.70 36.34 -21.92
C GLN A 58 1.65 36.46 -20.73
N ALA A 59 1.75 37.64 -20.11
CA ALA A 59 2.55 37.83 -18.90
C ALA A 59 2.05 36.96 -17.75
N ALA A 60 0.74 36.78 -17.62
CA ALA A 60 0.15 35.89 -16.63
C ALA A 60 0.53 34.41 -16.86
N MET A 61 0.47 33.93 -18.11
CA MET A 61 0.88 32.57 -18.46
C MET A 61 2.37 32.33 -18.23
N GLU A 62 3.22 33.30 -18.56
CA GLU A 62 4.66 33.24 -18.27
C GLU A 62 4.96 33.22 -16.77
N PHE A 63 4.22 34.03 -15.99
CA PHE A 63 4.34 34.06 -14.54
C PHE A 63 3.95 32.71 -13.93
N ILE A 64 2.77 32.19 -14.29
CA ILE A 64 2.24 30.93 -13.77
C ILE A 64 3.17 29.76 -14.14
N ALA A 65 3.75 29.76 -15.34
CA ALA A 65 4.69 28.73 -15.77
C ALA A 65 6.00 28.73 -14.97
N ARG A 66 6.46 29.90 -14.50
CA ARG A 66 7.68 30.01 -13.68
C ARG A 66 7.41 29.73 -12.21
N THR A 67 6.33 30.31 -11.69
CA THR A 67 5.95 30.24 -10.27
C THR A 67 4.43 30.15 -10.18
N PRO A 68 3.86 28.94 -10.03
CA PRO A 68 2.41 28.78 -9.96
C PRO A 68 1.86 29.42 -8.67
N PRO A 69 0.93 30.38 -8.77
CA PRO A 69 0.31 30.99 -7.60
C PRO A 69 -0.73 30.05 -6.97
N ASP A 70 -1.04 30.25 -5.69
CA ASP A 70 -2.12 29.48 -5.04
C ASP A 70 -3.48 29.85 -5.61
N VAL A 71 -3.69 31.15 -5.87
CA VAL A 71 -4.93 31.70 -6.45
C VAL A 71 -4.61 32.67 -7.59
N ALA A 72 -5.32 32.57 -8.70
CA ALA A 72 -5.28 33.54 -9.79
C ALA A 72 -6.64 34.22 -9.95
N VAL A 73 -6.66 35.55 -9.96
CA VAL A 73 -7.84 36.37 -10.23
C VAL A 73 -7.69 36.97 -11.61
N LEU A 74 -8.58 36.60 -12.52
CA LEU A 74 -8.39 36.81 -13.95
C LEU A 74 -9.56 37.58 -14.55
N ASP A 75 -9.28 38.72 -15.21
CA ASP A 75 -10.28 39.35 -16.07
C ASP A 75 -10.56 38.48 -17.31
N VAL A 76 -11.83 38.38 -17.71
CA VAL A 76 -12.24 37.74 -18.97
C VAL A 76 -11.72 38.51 -20.17
N HIS A 77 -11.72 39.85 -20.10
CA HIS A 77 -11.41 40.71 -21.24
C HIS A 77 -10.02 41.31 -21.11
N LEU A 78 -9.01 40.55 -21.50
CA LEU A 78 -7.63 41.05 -21.60
C LEU A 78 -7.33 41.55 -23.02
N PRO A 79 -6.36 42.47 -23.19
CA PRO A 79 -6.04 43.06 -24.49
C PRO A 79 -5.49 42.06 -25.51
N ASP A 80 -4.93 40.93 -25.06
CA ASP A 80 -4.18 39.96 -25.87
C ASP A 80 -4.86 38.59 -25.97
N MET A 81 -5.70 38.19 -25.02
CA MET A 81 -6.42 36.92 -25.04
C MET A 81 -7.70 36.93 -24.20
N ASN A 82 -8.54 35.91 -24.36
CA ASN A 82 -9.72 35.72 -23.53
C ASN A 82 -9.37 34.94 -22.25
N GLY A 83 -9.76 35.45 -21.08
CA GLY A 83 -9.49 34.81 -19.79
C GLY A 83 -10.08 33.40 -19.65
N ILE A 84 -11.16 33.08 -20.38
CA ILE A 84 -11.72 31.71 -20.38
C ILE A 84 -10.83 30.74 -21.16
N ASP A 85 -10.24 31.17 -22.27
CA ASP A 85 -9.32 30.32 -23.02
C ASP A 85 -8.03 30.09 -22.23
N MET A 86 -7.58 31.09 -21.48
CA MET A 86 -6.49 30.94 -20.52
C MET A 86 -6.84 29.92 -19.42
N LEU A 87 -8.04 29.97 -18.85
CA LEU A 87 -8.51 28.98 -17.86
C LEU A 87 -8.49 27.55 -18.43
N ARG A 88 -8.94 27.35 -19.66
CA ARG A 88 -8.89 26.05 -20.34
C ARG A 88 -7.46 25.54 -20.46
N GLU A 89 -6.53 26.41 -20.85
CA GLU A 89 -5.12 26.05 -21.00
C GLU A 89 -4.48 25.68 -19.67
N LEU A 90 -4.77 26.44 -18.61
CA LEU A 90 -4.30 26.13 -17.25
C LEU A 90 -4.81 24.76 -16.77
N ARG A 91 -6.08 24.45 -17.05
CA ARG A 91 -6.67 23.14 -16.73
C ARG A 91 -6.03 22.02 -17.56
N ASN A 92 -5.83 22.21 -18.86
CA ASN A 92 -5.25 21.18 -19.73
C ASN A 92 -3.80 20.84 -19.37
N ARG A 93 -3.07 21.80 -18.80
CA ARG A 93 -1.70 21.60 -18.30
C ARG A 93 -1.64 21.09 -16.85
N ASP A 94 -2.80 20.83 -16.23
CA ASP A 94 -2.94 20.36 -14.85
C ASP A 94 -2.18 21.24 -13.83
N ILE A 95 -2.25 22.56 -14.03
CA ILE A 95 -1.56 23.50 -13.16
C ILE A 95 -2.38 23.70 -11.89
N ALA A 96 -1.75 23.42 -10.76
CA ALA A 96 -2.40 23.41 -9.45
C ALA A 96 -2.56 24.84 -8.88
N THR A 97 -3.43 25.62 -9.51
CA THR A 97 -3.81 27.01 -9.18
C THR A 97 -5.32 27.18 -9.23
N ASP A 98 -5.89 27.78 -8.19
CA ASP A 98 -7.33 28.08 -8.13
C ASP A 98 -7.65 29.37 -8.88
N VAL A 99 -8.49 29.30 -9.90
CA VAL A 99 -8.80 30.47 -10.76
C VAL A 99 -10.17 31.07 -10.42
N ILE A 100 -10.20 32.39 -10.18
CA ILE A 100 -11.40 33.20 -10.00
C ILE A 100 -11.53 34.11 -11.22
N ILE A 101 -12.69 34.10 -11.87
CA ILE A 101 -12.95 34.93 -13.04
C ILE A 101 -13.64 36.24 -12.63
N ILE A 102 -13.18 37.36 -13.16
CA ILE A 102 -13.81 38.68 -13.01
C ILE A 102 -14.25 39.19 -14.38
N THR A 103 -15.44 39.77 -14.49
CA THR A 103 -15.87 40.47 -15.73
C THR A 103 -16.85 41.60 -15.45
N GLY A 104 -16.82 42.65 -16.28
CA GLY A 104 -17.82 43.71 -16.29
C GLY A 104 -19.04 43.46 -17.17
N GLN A 105 -18.98 42.50 -18.11
CA GLN A 105 -20.10 42.11 -18.97
C GLN A 105 -20.50 40.66 -18.66
N ALA A 106 -21.32 40.49 -17.64
CA ALA A 106 -21.80 39.16 -17.28
C ALA A 106 -23.04 38.78 -18.08
N SER A 107 -22.95 37.68 -18.83
CA SER A 107 -24.12 36.87 -19.17
C SER A 107 -24.15 35.65 -18.26
N VAL A 108 -25.34 35.15 -17.93
CA VAL A 108 -25.49 33.91 -17.15
C VAL A 108 -24.74 32.75 -17.83
N ASN A 109 -24.74 32.73 -19.16
CA ASN A 109 -24.05 31.73 -19.96
C ASN A 109 -22.53 31.76 -19.75
N LEU A 110 -21.92 32.96 -19.76
CA LEU A 110 -20.48 33.12 -19.55
C LEU A 110 -20.02 32.64 -18.16
N ALA A 111 -20.82 32.91 -17.12
CA ALA A 111 -20.52 32.42 -15.78
C ALA A 111 -20.62 30.90 -15.70
N VAL A 112 -21.64 30.30 -16.33
CA VAL A 112 -21.80 28.84 -16.40
C VAL A 112 -20.64 28.19 -17.15
N ASP A 113 -20.21 28.80 -18.25
CA ASP A 113 -19.08 28.31 -19.04
C ASP A 113 -17.76 28.41 -18.27
N ALA A 114 -17.49 29.53 -17.58
CA ALA A 114 -16.32 29.66 -16.71
C ALA A 114 -16.25 28.58 -15.63
N MET A 115 -17.38 28.29 -14.97
CA MET A 115 -17.45 27.22 -13.96
C MET A 115 -17.26 25.83 -14.57
N ARG A 116 -17.83 25.56 -15.76
CA ARG A 116 -17.58 24.30 -16.50
C ARG A 116 -16.13 24.14 -16.90
N GLU A 117 -15.46 25.24 -17.21
CA GLU A 117 -14.05 25.24 -17.59
C GLU A 117 -13.09 25.11 -16.40
N GLY A 118 -13.60 25.11 -15.16
CA GLY A 118 -12.84 24.81 -13.96
C GLY A 118 -12.56 26.02 -13.05
N ALA A 119 -13.24 27.15 -13.26
CA ALA A 119 -13.16 28.28 -12.34
C ALA A 119 -13.74 27.90 -10.97
N VAL A 120 -13.13 28.43 -9.91
CA VAL A 120 -13.55 28.21 -8.51
C VAL A 120 -14.74 29.09 -8.16
N ASP A 121 -14.73 30.34 -8.61
CA ASP A 121 -15.82 31.30 -8.45
C ASP A 121 -15.75 32.37 -9.56
N PHE A 122 -16.84 33.12 -9.68
CA PHE A 122 -17.00 34.20 -10.65
C PHE A 122 -17.49 35.47 -9.95
N ILE A 123 -16.92 36.63 -10.33
CA ILE A 123 -17.26 37.94 -9.76
C ILE A 123 -17.62 38.92 -10.88
N MET A 124 -18.77 39.57 -10.74
CA MET A 124 -19.22 40.61 -11.66
C MET A 124 -18.74 41.99 -11.19
N LYS A 125 -18.15 42.80 -12.09
CA LYS A 125 -17.86 44.21 -11.85
C LYS A 125 -19.14 45.05 -12.04
N PRO A 126 -19.44 46.04 -11.17
CA PRO A 126 -18.72 46.42 -9.96
C PRO A 126 -19.06 45.52 -8.76
N PHE A 127 -18.08 45.27 -7.88
CA PHE A 127 -18.25 44.45 -6.67
C PHE A 127 -17.69 45.16 -5.42
N THR A 128 -18.09 44.69 -4.24
CA THR A 128 -17.62 45.23 -2.95
C THR A 128 -16.27 44.63 -2.56
N ALA A 129 -15.49 45.37 -1.76
CA ALA A 129 -14.24 44.86 -1.20
C ALA A 129 -14.42 43.57 -0.38
N GLU A 130 -15.57 43.41 0.28
CA GLU A 130 -15.92 42.19 1.02
C GLU A 130 -16.12 40.99 0.10
N ARG A 131 -16.80 41.17 -1.06
CA ARG A 131 -17.03 40.10 -2.03
C ARG A 131 -15.71 39.52 -2.54
N LEU A 132 -14.75 40.37 -2.92
CA LEU A 132 -13.45 39.93 -3.40
C LEU A 132 -12.65 39.21 -2.29
N ARG A 133 -12.63 39.76 -1.08
CA ARG A 133 -11.93 39.17 0.06
C ARG A 133 -12.44 37.77 0.40
N VAL A 134 -13.76 37.60 0.52
CA VAL A 134 -14.38 36.30 0.83
C VAL A 134 -14.09 35.28 -0.25
N THR A 135 -14.22 35.65 -1.53
CA THR A 135 -13.97 34.73 -2.64
C THR A 135 -12.51 34.30 -2.71
N VAL A 136 -11.55 35.24 -2.56
CA VAL A 136 -10.11 34.91 -2.56
C VAL A 136 -9.74 34.07 -1.33
N ARG A 137 -10.30 34.37 -0.15
CA ARG A 137 -10.07 33.58 1.06
C ARG A 137 -10.53 32.15 0.91
N ASN A 138 -11.75 31.94 0.41
CA ASN A 138 -12.30 30.61 0.18
C ASN A 138 -11.45 29.81 -0.81
N ALA A 139 -10.97 30.44 -1.90
CA ALA A 139 -10.08 29.81 -2.86
C ALA A 139 -8.73 29.44 -2.24
N ALA A 140 -8.11 30.35 -1.47
CA ALA A 140 -6.84 30.11 -0.80
C ALA A 140 -6.94 29.00 0.27
N GLU A 141 -8.02 28.98 1.06
CA GLU A 141 -8.30 27.92 2.03
C GLU A 141 -8.51 26.57 1.36
N ARG A 142 -9.29 26.53 0.27
CA ARG A 142 -9.50 25.32 -0.53
C ARG A 142 -8.18 24.79 -1.06
N ARG A 143 -7.34 25.66 -1.64
CA ARG A 143 -6.01 25.26 -2.14
C ARG A 143 -5.11 24.74 -1.03
N THR A 144 -5.13 25.38 0.14
CA THR A 144 -4.36 24.94 1.31
C THR A 144 -4.83 23.55 1.80
N LEU A 145 -6.13 23.31 1.84
CA LEU A 145 -6.70 22.01 2.21
C LEU A 145 -6.36 20.93 1.19
N THR A 146 -6.51 21.22 -0.11
CA THR A 146 -6.14 20.30 -1.19
C THR A 146 -4.65 19.99 -1.15
N ALA A 147 -3.77 20.99 -0.97
CA ALA A 147 -2.33 20.78 -0.86
C ALA A 147 -1.95 19.97 0.40
N LYS A 148 -2.69 20.12 1.51
CA LYS A 148 -2.51 19.26 2.70
C LYS A 148 -2.96 17.83 2.41
N ILE A 149 -4.07 17.64 1.72
CA ILE A 149 -4.55 16.31 1.30
C ILE A 149 -3.54 15.68 0.33
N GLU A 150 -3.09 16.40 -0.69
CA GLU A 150 -2.04 15.98 -1.63
C GLU A 150 -0.75 15.63 -0.88
N LYS A 151 -0.33 16.43 0.10
CA LYS A 151 0.85 16.15 0.92
C LYS A 151 0.67 14.94 1.84
N ILE A 152 -0.48 14.79 2.49
CA ILE A 152 -0.80 13.63 3.33
C ILE A 152 -0.90 12.38 2.45
N GLN A 153 -1.51 12.51 1.28
CA GLN A 153 -1.55 11.49 0.25
C GLN A 153 -0.14 11.20 -0.24
N GLU A 154 0.75 12.16 -0.47
CA GLU A 154 2.16 11.96 -0.84
C GLU A 154 2.97 11.28 0.27
N GLU A 155 2.69 11.61 1.54
CA GLU A 155 3.28 10.95 2.70
C GLU A 155 2.77 9.49 2.83
N LEU A 156 1.51 9.24 2.48
CA LEU A 156 0.91 7.90 2.31
C LEU A 156 1.39 7.21 1.02
N HIS A 157 1.68 7.98 -0.03
CA HIS A 157 2.25 7.62 -1.35
C HIS A 157 3.78 7.74 -1.32
N ARG A 158 4.41 7.51 -0.16
CA ARG A 158 5.59 6.65 -0.13
C ARG A 158 5.15 5.26 -0.63
N ASP A 159 4.81 5.21 -1.91
CA ASP A 159 3.97 4.23 -2.62
C ASP A 159 4.67 2.89 -2.86
N ARG A 160 5.69 2.64 -2.05
CA ARG A 160 6.39 1.36 -1.93
C ARG A 160 6.80 1.26 -0.48
N PHE A 161 5.94 0.67 0.36
CA PHE A 161 6.43 0.17 1.64
C PHE A 161 7.42 -0.96 1.33
N ILE A 162 8.70 -0.61 1.14
CA ILE A 162 9.79 -1.55 0.86
C ILE A 162 9.45 -2.52 -0.30
N GLY A 163 8.79 -2.00 -1.34
CA GLY A 163 8.41 -2.78 -2.53
C GLY A 163 7.01 -3.41 -2.47
N PHE A 164 6.27 -3.27 -1.36
CA PHE A 164 4.84 -3.59 -1.36
C PHE A 164 4.02 -2.57 -2.13
N ILE A 165 3.04 -3.09 -2.87
CA ILE A 165 2.09 -2.33 -3.67
C ILE A 165 0.70 -2.71 -3.17
N GLY A 166 -0.01 -1.73 -2.59
CA GLY A 166 -1.36 -1.93 -2.07
C GLY A 166 -1.74 -0.86 -1.06
N ARG A 167 -2.99 -0.40 -1.15
CA ARG A 167 -3.62 0.61 -0.28
C ARG A 167 -4.85 0.09 0.46
N SER A 168 -5.21 -1.18 0.26
CA SER A 168 -6.35 -1.81 0.93
C SER A 168 -6.24 -1.77 2.46
N PRO A 169 -7.37 -1.68 3.19
CA PRO A 169 -7.38 -1.71 4.65
C PRO A 169 -6.65 -2.93 5.24
N ALA A 170 -6.78 -4.10 4.59
CA ALA A 170 -6.09 -5.32 5.00
C ALA A 170 -4.56 -5.18 4.92
N MET A 171 -4.04 -4.56 3.87
CA MET A 171 -2.60 -4.28 3.75
C MET A 171 -2.13 -3.22 4.74
N GLN A 172 -2.96 -2.22 5.06
CA GLN A 172 -2.61 -1.21 6.08
C GLN A 172 -2.41 -1.84 7.46
N THR A 173 -3.23 -2.83 7.83
CA THR A 173 -3.01 -3.62 9.06
C THR A 173 -1.67 -4.34 9.03
N VAL A 174 -1.31 -4.97 7.90
CA VAL A 174 0.00 -5.63 7.74
C VAL A 174 1.14 -4.63 7.88
N TYR A 175 1.06 -3.44 7.26
CA TYR A 175 2.10 -2.42 7.38
C TYR A 175 2.28 -1.93 8.82
N GLN A 176 1.19 -1.73 9.56
CA GLN A 176 1.25 -1.36 10.98
C GLN A 176 1.91 -2.47 11.82
N THR A 177 1.54 -3.74 11.60
CA THR A 177 2.19 -4.87 12.28
C THR A 177 3.68 -4.93 11.95
N LEU A 178 4.06 -4.70 10.69
CA LEU A 178 5.46 -4.69 10.25
C LEU A 178 6.26 -3.58 10.93
N GLN A 179 5.72 -2.37 11.01
CA GLN A 179 6.37 -1.24 11.69
C GLN A 179 6.58 -1.51 13.18
N ASN A 180 5.55 -2.03 13.86
CA ASN A 180 5.63 -2.37 15.28
C ASN A 180 6.60 -3.51 15.55
N ALA A 181 6.62 -4.53 14.68
CA ALA A 181 7.50 -5.69 14.81
C ALA A 181 8.97 -5.36 14.47
N ALA A 182 9.22 -4.38 13.60
CA ALA A 182 10.56 -4.06 13.14
C ALA A 182 11.51 -3.65 14.27
N GLY A 183 11.00 -2.91 15.27
CA GLY A 183 11.78 -2.44 16.43
C GLY A 183 12.18 -3.54 17.43
N SER A 184 11.63 -4.75 17.31
CA SER A 184 11.92 -5.89 18.20
C SER A 184 12.75 -6.96 17.49
N ASP A 185 13.59 -7.68 18.23
CA ASP A 185 14.31 -8.87 17.75
C ASP A 185 13.46 -10.16 17.82
N ALA A 186 12.18 -10.05 18.18
CA ALA A 186 11.26 -11.17 18.22
C ALA A 186 11.11 -11.86 16.86
N THR A 187 10.91 -13.19 16.90
CA THR A 187 10.67 -14.00 15.71
C THR A 187 9.34 -13.61 15.07
N ALA A 188 9.39 -13.31 13.77
CA ALA A 188 8.20 -13.04 12.98
C ALA A 188 7.76 -14.30 12.25
N PHE A 189 6.49 -14.64 12.37
CA PHE A 189 5.85 -15.80 11.75
C PHE A 189 4.87 -15.34 10.68
N VAL A 190 5.29 -15.41 9.42
CA VAL A 190 4.53 -14.92 8.27
C VAL A 190 3.67 -16.04 7.70
N ARG A 191 2.36 -15.88 7.73
CA ARG A 191 1.39 -16.80 7.12
C ARG A 191 0.79 -16.20 5.88
N GLY A 192 0.49 -17.04 4.90
CA GLY A 192 -0.31 -16.64 3.76
C GLY A 192 -0.13 -17.58 2.59
N GLU A 193 -1.10 -17.54 1.68
CA GLU A 193 -1.10 -18.37 0.48
C GLU A 193 0.17 -18.17 -0.38
N SER A 194 0.41 -19.10 -1.29
CA SER A 194 1.53 -18.95 -2.23
C SER A 194 1.31 -17.70 -3.10
N GLY A 195 2.37 -16.90 -3.26
CA GLY A 195 2.32 -15.70 -4.10
C GLY A 195 1.67 -14.47 -3.47
N THR A 196 1.45 -14.40 -2.16
CA THR A 196 0.94 -13.19 -1.47
C THR A 196 2.01 -12.15 -1.10
N GLY A 197 3.30 -12.47 -1.31
CA GLY A 197 4.42 -11.57 -0.99
C GLY A 197 5.09 -11.81 0.35
N LYS A 198 5.13 -13.07 0.84
CA LYS A 198 5.80 -13.43 2.11
C LYS A 198 7.29 -13.09 2.15
N GLU A 199 7.99 -13.23 1.02
CA GLU A 199 9.41 -12.84 0.91
C GLU A 199 9.60 -11.32 1.02
N LEU A 200 8.75 -10.53 0.35
CA LEU A 200 8.71 -9.08 0.50
C LEU A 200 8.44 -8.66 1.95
N CYS A 201 7.62 -9.43 2.68
CA CYS A 201 7.33 -9.21 4.10
C CYS A 201 8.60 -9.34 4.95
N ALA A 202 9.41 -10.37 4.68
CA ALA A 202 10.67 -10.59 5.36
C ALA A 202 11.71 -9.51 5.02
N GLU A 203 11.79 -9.11 3.75
CA GLU A 203 12.63 -7.98 3.33
C GLU A 203 12.22 -6.67 4.01
N ALA A 204 10.92 -6.40 4.11
CA ALA A 204 10.39 -5.21 4.76
C ALA A 204 10.75 -5.17 6.24
N LEU A 205 10.56 -6.28 6.96
CA LEU A 205 11.00 -6.41 8.35
C LEU A 205 12.49 -6.12 8.51
N HIS A 206 13.31 -6.70 7.64
CA HIS A 206 14.76 -6.52 7.71
C HIS A 206 15.16 -5.05 7.49
N LYS A 207 14.65 -4.41 6.43
CA LYS A 207 14.99 -3.01 6.07
C LYS A 207 14.51 -1.99 7.12
N LEU A 208 13.43 -2.28 7.85
CA LEU A 208 12.93 -1.43 8.95
C LEU A 208 13.60 -1.69 10.29
N SER A 209 14.22 -2.86 10.46
CA SER A 209 14.82 -3.24 11.73
C SER A 209 16.12 -2.50 12.02
N ALA A 210 16.57 -2.56 13.28
CA ALA A 210 17.92 -2.13 13.67
C ALA A 210 19.03 -2.90 12.93
N ARG A 211 18.72 -4.08 12.38
CA ARG A 211 19.65 -4.98 11.68
C ARG A 211 19.73 -4.75 10.17
N LYS A 212 19.15 -3.66 9.65
CA LYS A 212 19.16 -3.31 8.21
C LYS A 212 20.55 -3.19 7.57
N GLY A 213 21.60 -2.98 8.37
CA GLY A 213 22.99 -2.93 7.90
C GLY A 213 23.68 -4.30 7.87
N GLY A 214 23.03 -5.33 8.43
CA GLY A 214 23.53 -6.71 8.42
C GLY A 214 23.00 -7.51 7.22
N PRO A 215 23.44 -8.77 7.06
CA PRO A 215 23.01 -9.62 5.96
C PRO A 215 21.55 -10.08 6.12
N LEU A 216 20.77 -10.04 5.03
CA LEU A 216 19.53 -10.81 4.90
C LEU A 216 19.83 -12.09 4.13
N VAL A 217 19.73 -13.23 4.80
CA VAL A 217 19.91 -14.55 4.17
C VAL A 217 18.56 -15.22 4.04
N THR A 218 18.12 -15.42 2.80
CA THR A 218 16.89 -16.14 2.49
C THR A 218 17.18 -17.61 2.18
N LEU A 219 16.32 -18.50 2.66
CA LEU A 219 16.41 -19.94 2.40
C LEU A 219 15.00 -20.49 2.20
N ASN A 220 14.75 -21.06 1.02
CA ASN A 220 13.51 -21.72 0.69
C ASN A 220 13.63 -23.23 0.96
N CYS A 221 12.91 -23.72 1.97
CA CYS A 221 13.02 -25.10 2.41
C CYS A 221 12.39 -26.08 1.42
N ALA A 222 11.44 -25.63 0.59
CA ALA A 222 10.79 -26.46 -0.43
C ALA A 222 11.66 -26.67 -1.69
N ALA A 223 12.58 -25.74 -1.97
CA ALA A 223 13.43 -25.79 -3.17
C ALA A 223 14.69 -26.65 -3.00
N ILE A 224 15.07 -26.97 -1.77
CA ILE A 224 16.29 -27.71 -1.45
C ILE A 224 15.93 -29.16 -1.11
N PRO A 225 16.63 -30.17 -1.66
CA PRO A 225 16.43 -31.56 -1.26
C PRO A 225 16.59 -31.74 0.25
N ARG A 226 15.71 -32.56 0.87
CA ARG A 226 15.65 -32.73 2.33
C ARG A 226 17.00 -33.14 2.94
N ASP A 227 17.74 -34.01 2.26
CA ASP A 227 19.05 -34.50 2.72
C ASP A 227 20.13 -33.41 2.75
N LEU A 228 19.98 -32.35 1.96
CA LEU A 228 20.93 -31.24 1.90
C LEU A 228 20.50 -30.02 2.73
N LEU A 229 19.24 -29.97 3.14
CA LEU A 229 18.65 -28.84 3.85
C LEU A 229 19.38 -28.54 5.17
N GLU A 230 19.73 -29.59 5.93
CA GLU A 230 20.51 -29.45 7.17
C GLU A 230 21.87 -28.77 6.92
N SER A 231 22.59 -29.25 5.89
CA SER A 231 23.89 -28.72 5.48
C SER A 231 23.80 -27.28 4.96
N GLU A 232 22.71 -26.90 4.28
CA GLU A 232 22.53 -25.52 3.81
C GLU A 232 22.20 -24.55 4.97
N ILE A 233 21.46 -24.98 6.00
CA ILE A 233 21.12 -24.15 7.15
C ILE A 233 22.32 -24.00 8.09
N PHE A 234 22.93 -25.11 8.52
CA PHE A 234 23.96 -25.12 9.57
C PHE A 234 25.39 -25.18 9.03
N GLY A 235 25.59 -25.63 7.79
CA GLY A 235 26.91 -25.81 7.20
C GLY A 235 27.50 -27.18 7.49
N HIS A 236 28.62 -27.51 6.85
CA HIS A 236 29.32 -28.77 7.05
C HIS A 236 30.85 -28.59 6.99
N VAL A 237 31.55 -29.52 7.62
CA VAL A 237 32.99 -29.71 7.43
C VAL A 237 33.25 -30.71 6.29
N LYS A 238 34.43 -30.63 5.69
CA LYS A 238 34.88 -31.60 4.70
C LYS A 238 34.77 -33.03 5.25
N GLY A 239 34.14 -33.92 4.49
CA GLY A 239 33.96 -35.32 4.87
C GLY A 239 32.73 -35.63 5.74
N ALA A 240 31.86 -34.64 6.01
CA ALA A 240 30.65 -34.86 6.81
C ALA A 240 29.63 -35.83 6.18
N PHE A 241 29.57 -35.91 4.84
CA PHE A 241 28.75 -36.86 4.09
C PHE A 241 29.38 -37.14 2.71
N THR A 242 28.85 -38.14 2.00
CA THR A 242 29.31 -38.48 0.65
C THR A 242 29.07 -37.32 -0.32
N GLY A 243 30.15 -36.64 -0.74
CA GLY A 243 30.09 -35.43 -1.59
C GLY A 243 30.55 -34.13 -0.91
N ALA A 244 30.81 -34.15 0.40
CA ALA A 244 31.35 -33.01 1.16
C ALA A 244 32.85 -32.80 0.86
N THR A 245 33.16 -32.25 -0.31
CA THR A 245 34.53 -32.06 -0.81
C THR A 245 35.29 -30.92 -0.12
N ARG A 246 34.57 -29.95 0.45
CA ARG A 246 35.12 -28.77 1.13
C ARG A 246 34.23 -28.33 2.29
N ASP A 247 34.79 -27.56 3.21
CA ASP A 247 34.03 -26.87 4.26
C ASP A 247 33.07 -25.84 3.65
N ARG A 248 31.85 -25.76 4.21
CA ARG A 248 30.83 -24.79 3.80
C ARG A 248 30.18 -24.16 5.02
N LYS A 249 30.09 -22.83 5.02
CA LYS A 249 29.34 -22.07 6.04
C LYS A 249 27.84 -22.13 5.74
N GLY A 250 27.04 -22.50 6.74
CA GLY A 250 25.59 -22.54 6.65
C GLY A 250 24.93 -21.17 6.62
N ALA A 251 23.66 -21.13 6.21
CA ALA A 251 22.85 -19.92 6.16
C ALA A 251 22.77 -19.20 7.51
N ALA A 252 22.65 -19.94 8.63
CA ALA A 252 22.61 -19.36 9.96
C ALA A 252 23.90 -18.58 10.27
N MET A 253 25.07 -19.14 9.98
CA MET A 253 26.35 -18.46 10.19
C MET A 253 26.54 -17.26 9.24
N ARG A 254 26.08 -17.37 7.99
CA ARG A 254 26.11 -16.25 7.04
C ARG A 254 25.19 -15.10 7.45
N ALA A 255 24.11 -15.40 8.17
CA ALA A 255 23.13 -14.43 8.64
C ALA A 255 23.53 -13.76 9.97
N HIS A 256 24.72 -14.06 10.51
CA HIS A 256 25.18 -13.49 11.77
C HIS A 256 25.18 -11.95 11.74
N GLY A 257 24.60 -11.34 12.78
CA GLY A 257 24.40 -9.89 12.89
C GLY A 257 23.21 -9.35 12.07
N GLY A 258 22.52 -10.21 11.31
CA GLY A 258 21.46 -9.84 10.39
C GLY A 258 20.15 -10.62 10.60
N THR A 259 19.53 -11.05 9.51
CA THR A 259 18.23 -11.74 9.51
C THR A 259 18.29 -13.01 8.68
N LEU A 260 17.82 -14.12 9.25
CA LEU A 260 17.63 -15.39 8.55
C LEU A 260 16.14 -15.55 8.24
N PHE A 261 15.82 -15.58 6.94
CA PHE A 261 14.48 -15.85 6.45
C PHE A 261 14.34 -17.30 6.01
N LEU A 262 13.43 -18.04 6.64
CA LEU A 262 13.12 -19.44 6.35
C LEU A 262 11.74 -19.52 5.68
N ASP A 263 11.71 -19.66 4.36
CA ASP A 263 10.46 -19.83 3.61
C ASP A 263 10.04 -21.30 3.57
N GLU A 264 8.73 -21.52 3.58
CA GLU A 264 8.07 -22.82 3.64
C GLU A 264 8.62 -23.75 4.75
N ILE A 265 8.69 -23.22 5.99
CA ILE A 265 9.22 -23.96 7.16
C ILE A 265 8.48 -25.28 7.46
N GLY A 266 7.25 -25.44 6.97
CA GLY A 266 6.47 -26.66 7.07
C GLY A 266 7.00 -27.85 6.24
N GLU A 267 7.98 -27.62 5.36
CA GLU A 267 8.66 -28.69 4.59
C GLU A 267 9.81 -29.37 5.35
N MET A 268 10.23 -28.80 6.48
CA MET A 268 11.30 -29.39 7.30
C MET A 268 10.84 -30.71 7.93
N ASP A 269 11.73 -31.70 7.96
CA ASP A 269 11.50 -32.94 8.69
C ASP A 269 11.65 -32.74 10.22
N LEU A 270 11.11 -33.67 11.00
CA LEU A 270 11.08 -33.57 12.47
C LEU A 270 12.49 -33.53 13.11
N SER A 271 13.49 -34.16 12.49
CA SER A 271 14.85 -34.18 13.02
C SER A 271 15.51 -32.80 12.88
N LEU A 272 15.34 -32.16 11.73
CA LEU A 272 15.82 -30.81 11.48
C LEU A 272 15.08 -29.76 12.32
N GLN A 273 13.76 -29.91 12.51
CA GLN A 273 12.96 -29.06 13.39
C GLN A 273 13.50 -29.05 14.83
N SER A 274 13.97 -30.20 15.32
CA SER A 274 14.55 -30.32 16.66
C SER A 274 15.89 -29.56 16.78
N LYS A 275 16.73 -29.62 15.74
CA LYS A 275 17.99 -28.85 15.67
C LYS A 275 17.72 -27.35 15.54
N LEU A 276 16.71 -26.97 14.77
CA LEU A 276 16.29 -25.57 14.64
C LEU A 276 15.79 -25.01 15.97
N LEU A 277 14.98 -25.76 16.72
CA LEU A 277 14.53 -25.37 18.06
C LEU A 277 15.73 -25.08 18.98
N ARG A 278 16.72 -25.99 18.99
CA ARG A 278 17.96 -25.81 19.76
C ARG A 278 18.70 -24.55 19.35
N PHE A 279 18.84 -24.29 18.05
CA PHE A 279 19.44 -23.06 17.54
C PHE A 279 18.69 -21.80 18.00
N ILE A 280 17.36 -21.78 17.97
CA ILE A 280 16.56 -20.64 18.42
C ILE A 280 16.69 -20.39 19.93
N GLN A 281 16.86 -21.45 20.72
CA GLN A 281 16.97 -21.37 22.18
C GLN A 281 18.38 -20.99 22.62
N GLU A 282 19.40 -21.70 22.13
CA GLU A 282 20.79 -21.56 22.56
C GLU A 282 21.54 -20.45 21.81
N ARG A 283 21.05 -20.00 20.64
CA ARG A 283 21.73 -19.06 19.73
C ARG A 283 23.12 -19.52 19.32
N THR A 284 23.27 -20.82 19.16
CA THR A 284 24.51 -21.47 18.77
C THR A 284 24.28 -22.41 17.60
N VAL A 285 25.27 -22.48 16.70
CA VAL A 285 25.25 -23.34 15.51
C VAL A 285 26.38 -24.34 15.61
N GLN A 286 26.06 -25.61 15.38
CA GLN A 286 27.03 -26.69 15.19
C GLN A 286 26.95 -27.15 13.73
N ARG A 287 28.09 -27.21 13.04
CA ARG A 287 28.14 -27.67 11.64
C ARG A 287 27.98 -29.19 11.60
N VAL A 288 27.44 -29.72 10.49
CA VAL A 288 27.33 -31.17 10.29
C VAL A 288 28.74 -31.78 10.25
N GLY A 289 28.96 -32.78 11.09
CA GLY A 289 30.25 -33.47 11.24
C GLY A 289 31.31 -32.71 12.06
N ASP A 290 30.93 -31.61 12.70
CA ASP A 290 31.79 -30.80 13.57
C ASP A 290 31.27 -30.84 15.01
N ASP A 291 32.16 -30.91 16.00
CA ASP A 291 31.80 -30.83 17.43
C ASP A 291 31.93 -29.41 17.98
N VAL A 292 32.46 -28.47 17.17
CA VAL A 292 32.63 -27.07 17.56
C VAL A 292 31.30 -26.32 17.45
N VAL A 293 30.94 -25.65 18.54
CA VAL A 293 29.74 -24.83 18.64
C VAL A 293 30.10 -23.36 18.42
N HIS A 294 29.37 -22.69 17.54
CA HIS A 294 29.59 -21.28 17.18
C HIS A 294 28.44 -20.39 17.65
N PRO A 295 28.70 -19.37 18.50
CA PRO A 295 27.66 -18.40 18.87
C PRO A 295 27.24 -17.60 17.65
N THR A 296 25.93 -17.52 17.41
CA THR A 296 25.37 -16.84 16.22
C THR A 296 24.15 -16.03 16.62
N ASP A 297 24.30 -14.70 16.65
CA ASP A 297 23.19 -13.77 16.84
C ASP A 297 22.48 -13.47 15.51
N VAL A 298 21.22 -13.89 15.38
CA VAL A 298 20.42 -13.75 14.17
C VAL A 298 18.96 -13.50 14.54
N ARG A 299 18.31 -12.56 13.86
CA ARG A 299 16.86 -12.43 13.89
C ARG A 299 16.23 -13.45 12.95
N ILE A 300 15.24 -14.19 13.43
CA ILE A 300 14.57 -15.22 12.63
C ILE A 300 13.25 -14.68 12.11
N VAL A 301 13.04 -14.82 10.80
CA VAL A 301 11.75 -14.63 10.14
C VAL A 301 11.41 -15.93 9.45
N CYS A 302 10.22 -16.45 9.64
CA CYS A 302 9.80 -17.69 8.98
C CYS A 302 8.47 -17.51 8.28
N ALA A 303 8.26 -18.26 7.22
CA ALA A 303 7.06 -18.20 6.41
C ALA A 303 6.51 -19.60 6.12
N THR A 304 5.19 -19.69 5.98
CA THR A 304 4.53 -20.91 5.51
C THR A 304 3.21 -20.60 4.80
N ASN A 305 2.90 -21.40 3.79
CA ASN A 305 1.59 -21.43 3.14
C ASN A 305 0.59 -22.41 3.76
N ARG A 306 1.05 -23.32 4.63
CA ARG A 306 0.21 -24.34 5.28
C ARG A 306 -0.42 -23.80 6.55
N ASP A 307 -1.32 -24.60 7.13
CA ASP A 307 -1.80 -24.36 8.47
C ASP A 307 -0.91 -25.02 9.53
N PRO A 308 -0.12 -24.27 10.31
CA PRO A 308 0.79 -24.83 11.30
C PRO A 308 0.07 -25.68 12.33
N MET A 309 -1.14 -25.28 12.74
CA MET A 309 -1.91 -26.05 13.73
C MET A 309 -2.36 -27.40 13.18
N ALA A 310 -2.80 -27.45 11.92
CA ALA A 310 -3.12 -28.70 11.25
C ALA A 310 -1.88 -29.60 11.07
N GLU A 311 -0.71 -29.02 10.77
CA GLU A 311 0.55 -29.77 10.65
C GLU A 311 1.03 -30.33 12.01
N VAL A 312 0.81 -29.59 13.11
CA VAL A 312 1.07 -30.06 14.47
C VAL A 312 0.15 -31.21 14.84
N GLN A 313 -1.16 -31.06 14.60
CA GLN A 313 -2.15 -32.13 14.86
C GLN A 313 -1.87 -33.40 14.05
N ALA A 314 -1.33 -33.24 12.83
CA ALA A 314 -0.95 -34.36 11.98
C ALA A 314 0.43 -34.95 12.33
N GLY A 315 1.12 -34.44 13.35
CA GLY A 315 2.43 -34.93 13.80
C GLY A 315 3.59 -34.65 12.84
N ARG A 316 3.40 -33.75 11.85
CA ARG A 316 4.43 -33.36 10.87
C ARG A 316 5.21 -32.13 11.30
N PHE A 317 4.69 -31.37 12.24
CA PHE A 317 5.35 -30.21 12.82
C PHE A 317 5.38 -30.31 14.34
N ARG A 318 6.52 -30.00 14.96
CA ARG A 318 6.64 -30.09 16.42
C ARG A 318 5.94 -28.91 17.10
N GLU A 319 5.19 -29.22 18.14
CA GLU A 319 4.44 -28.24 18.92
C GLU A 319 5.36 -27.25 19.66
N ASP A 320 6.47 -27.74 20.22
CA ASP A 320 7.47 -26.93 20.93
C ASP A 320 8.14 -25.88 20.01
N LEU A 321 8.47 -26.26 18.78
CA LEU A 321 9.00 -25.36 17.76
C LEU A 321 7.95 -24.33 17.34
N PHE A 322 6.69 -24.75 17.16
CA PHE A 322 5.61 -23.84 16.76
C PHE A 322 5.45 -22.69 17.75
N TYR A 323 5.28 -22.97 19.05
CA TYR A 323 5.12 -21.92 20.05
C TYR A 323 6.35 -21.02 20.18
N ARG A 324 7.55 -21.54 19.89
CA ARG A 324 8.78 -20.73 19.91
C ARG A 324 8.90 -19.79 18.71
N LEU A 325 8.37 -20.18 17.55
CA LEU A 325 8.39 -19.37 16.34
C LEU A 325 7.21 -18.40 16.26
N HIS A 326 6.05 -18.78 16.78
CA HIS A 326 4.78 -18.05 16.70
C HIS A 326 4.70 -16.92 17.76
N VAL A 327 5.69 -16.01 17.74
CA VAL A 327 5.75 -14.87 18.67
C VAL A 327 5.03 -13.66 18.07
N VAL A 328 5.41 -13.26 16.86
CA VAL A 328 4.76 -12.16 16.13
C VAL A 328 4.11 -12.70 14.85
N PRO A 329 2.82 -13.04 14.87
CA PRO A 329 2.12 -13.53 13.69
C PRO A 329 1.83 -12.38 12.70
N ILE A 330 2.17 -12.59 11.44
CA ILE A 330 1.85 -11.67 10.34
C ILE A 330 1.07 -12.45 9.30
N ILE A 331 -0.18 -12.09 9.07
CA ILE A 331 -1.06 -12.79 8.13
C ILE A 331 -1.13 -11.95 6.85
N MET A 332 -0.58 -12.49 5.77
CA MET A 332 -0.64 -11.90 4.43
C MET A 332 -2.01 -12.20 3.80
N PRO A 333 -2.84 -11.18 3.53
CA PRO A 333 -4.14 -11.39 2.92
C PRO A 333 -3.99 -11.88 1.47
N PRO A 334 -4.84 -12.81 1.02
CA PRO A 334 -4.88 -13.21 -0.37
C PRO A 334 -5.39 -12.07 -1.25
N LEU A 335 -5.06 -12.10 -2.54
CA LEU A 335 -5.32 -11.00 -3.48
C LEU A 335 -6.81 -10.67 -3.62
N ARG A 336 -7.67 -11.68 -3.55
CA ARG A 336 -9.14 -11.55 -3.56
C ARG A 336 -9.72 -10.73 -2.39
N ASP A 337 -9.02 -10.67 -1.26
CA ASP A 337 -9.48 -9.93 -0.06
C ASP A 337 -8.92 -8.50 -0.03
N ARG A 338 -8.21 -8.07 -1.07
CA ARG A 338 -7.50 -6.79 -1.15
C ARG A 338 -8.19 -5.74 -2.04
N GLY A 339 -9.37 -6.04 -2.60
CA GLY A 339 -10.17 -5.09 -3.40
C GLY A 339 -9.37 -4.48 -4.57
N ASP A 340 -9.32 -3.14 -4.63
CA ASP A 340 -8.67 -2.39 -5.73
C ASP A 340 -7.15 -2.61 -5.87
N ASP A 341 -6.50 -3.24 -4.89
CA ASP A 341 -5.06 -3.55 -4.96
C ASP A 341 -4.71 -4.39 -6.19
N VAL A 342 -5.64 -5.22 -6.68
CA VAL A 342 -5.44 -6.04 -7.89
C VAL A 342 -5.08 -5.15 -9.09
N LEU A 343 -5.83 -4.08 -9.31
CA LEU A 343 -5.60 -3.16 -10.43
C LEU A 343 -4.32 -2.35 -10.23
N LEU A 344 -4.05 -1.93 -9.00
CA LEU A 344 -2.82 -1.20 -8.65
C LEU A 344 -1.57 -2.03 -9.00
N ILE A 345 -1.56 -3.29 -8.58
CA ILE A 345 -0.49 -4.24 -8.84
C ILE A 345 -0.39 -4.57 -10.34
N ALA A 346 -1.53 -4.80 -11.00
CA ALA A 346 -1.58 -5.10 -12.43
C ALA A 346 -0.97 -3.97 -13.27
N ASN A 347 -1.39 -2.72 -13.01
CA ASN A 347 -0.86 -1.54 -13.70
C ASN A 347 0.62 -1.28 -13.40
N HIS A 348 1.09 -1.64 -12.19
CA HIS A 348 2.50 -1.57 -11.88
C HIS A 348 3.33 -2.54 -12.75
N PHE A 349 2.96 -3.83 -12.77
CA PHE A 349 3.66 -4.81 -13.59
C PHE A 349 3.54 -4.52 -15.08
N LEU A 350 2.41 -3.97 -15.52
CA LEU A 350 2.21 -3.57 -16.90
C LEU A 350 3.24 -2.53 -17.32
N ARG A 351 3.41 -1.47 -16.53
CA ARG A 351 4.43 -0.44 -16.79
C ARG A 351 5.86 -1.00 -16.70
N LEU A 352 6.12 -1.86 -15.72
CA LEU A 352 7.44 -2.46 -15.54
C LEU A 352 7.85 -3.29 -16.78
N PHE A 353 6.98 -4.19 -17.21
CA PHE A 353 7.27 -5.08 -18.35
C PHE A 353 7.17 -4.36 -19.70
N ALA A 354 6.33 -3.34 -19.82
CA ALA A 354 6.29 -2.48 -21.01
C ALA A 354 7.65 -1.83 -21.28
N VAL A 355 8.30 -1.32 -20.23
CA VAL A 355 9.66 -0.73 -20.35
C VAL A 355 10.69 -1.80 -20.70
N GLU A 356 10.63 -2.99 -20.09
CA GLU A 356 11.54 -4.11 -20.39
C GLU A 356 11.49 -4.53 -21.87
N ASP A 357 10.28 -4.62 -22.44
CA ASP A 357 10.05 -5.08 -23.81
C ASP A 357 10.03 -3.93 -24.85
N GLY A 358 10.29 -2.69 -24.44
CA GLY A 358 10.27 -1.52 -25.33
C GLY A 358 8.89 -1.19 -25.92
N LYS A 359 7.81 -1.55 -25.21
CA LYS A 359 6.42 -1.33 -25.62
C LYS A 359 5.78 -0.20 -24.80
N SER A 360 4.71 0.38 -25.32
CA SER A 360 3.92 1.39 -24.61
C SER A 360 2.48 0.89 -24.42
N PHE A 361 2.04 0.85 -23.16
CA PHE A 361 0.68 0.48 -22.78
C PHE A 361 0.03 1.62 -22.00
N ALA A 362 -1.22 1.94 -22.33
CA ALA A 362 -2.00 3.00 -21.67
C ALA A 362 -2.71 2.51 -20.39
N GLY A 363 -2.80 1.19 -20.20
CA GLY A 363 -3.53 0.57 -19.08
C GLY A 363 -4.45 -0.55 -19.55
N PHE A 364 -5.42 -0.88 -18.72
CA PHE A 364 -6.49 -1.83 -19.01
C PHE A 364 -7.79 -1.08 -19.36
N SER A 365 -8.60 -1.64 -20.26
CA SER A 365 -9.96 -1.17 -20.52
C SER A 365 -10.84 -1.42 -19.30
N ARG A 366 -11.97 -0.70 -19.17
CA ARG A 366 -12.91 -0.91 -18.05
C ARG A 366 -13.41 -2.36 -17.96
N ASP A 367 -13.62 -3.00 -19.11
CA ASP A 367 -14.07 -4.39 -19.18
C ASP A 367 -12.98 -5.37 -18.74
N ALA A 368 -11.71 -5.07 -19.07
CA ALA A 368 -10.56 -5.81 -18.57
C ALA A 368 -10.37 -5.62 -17.06
N GLU A 369 -10.50 -4.40 -16.55
CA GLU A 369 -10.40 -4.11 -15.11
C GLU A 369 -11.46 -4.87 -14.30
N GLN A 370 -12.71 -4.90 -14.78
CA GLN A 370 -13.77 -5.69 -14.16
C GLN A 370 -13.47 -7.18 -14.15
N ALA A 371 -12.92 -7.73 -15.25
CA ALA A 371 -12.52 -9.13 -15.30
C ALA A 371 -11.38 -9.45 -14.31
N LEU A 372 -10.41 -8.53 -14.17
CA LEU A 372 -9.32 -8.67 -13.20
C LEU A 372 -9.85 -8.64 -11.76
N MET A 373 -10.80 -7.77 -11.44
CA MET A 373 -11.40 -7.67 -10.11
C MET A 373 -12.31 -8.87 -9.78
N ALA A 374 -13.02 -9.41 -10.76
CA ALA A 374 -13.94 -10.53 -10.56
C ALA A 374 -13.24 -11.88 -10.34
N TYR A 375 -11.99 -12.02 -10.79
CA TYR A 375 -11.27 -13.29 -10.67
C TYR A 375 -10.73 -13.52 -9.25
N HIS A 376 -10.75 -14.77 -8.79
CA HIS A 376 -10.36 -15.13 -7.43
C HIS A 376 -8.84 -15.21 -7.19
N TRP A 377 -8.02 -15.20 -8.25
CA TRP A 377 -6.55 -15.23 -8.18
C TRP A 377 -5.98 -16.32 -7.26
N PRO A 378 -6.19 -17.62 -7.55
CA PRO A 378 -5.67 -18.72 -6.72
C PRO A 378 -4.14 -18.71 -6.53
N GLY A 379 -3.38 -18.18 -7.50
CA GLY A 379 -1.93 -17.98 -7.38
C GLY A 379 -1.52 -16.58 -6.93
N ASN A 380 -2.48 -15.78 -6.46
CA ASN A 380 -2.30 -14.43 -5.92
C ASN A 380 -1.44 -13.53 -6.85
N VAL A 381 -0.51 -12.76 -6.29
CA VAL A 381 0.31 -11.79 -7.02
C VAL A 381 1.23 -12.48 -8.03
N ARG A 382 1.69 -13.71 -7.75
CA ARG A 382 2.54 -14.47 -8.69
C ARG A 382 1.79 -14.83 -9.96
N GLN A 383 0.53 -15.25 -9.85
CA GLN A 383 -0.32 -15.51 -11.02
C GLN A 383 -0.63 -14.22 -11.78
N LEU A 384 -0.97 -13.14 -11.07
CA LEU A 384 -1.22 -11.83 -11.68
C LEU A 384 0.01 -11.33 -12.46
N GLN A 385 1.19 -11.43 -11.88
CA GLN A 385 2.45 -11.05 -12.52
C GLN A 385 2.70 -11.85 -13.80
N ASN A 386 2.53 -13.18 -13.76
CA ASN A 386 2.72 -14.04 -14.93
C ASN A 386 1.72 -13.72 -16.03
N MET A 387 0.45 -13.47 -15.67
CA MET A 387 -0.59 -13.07 -16.61
C MET A 387 -0.25 -11.74 -17.28
N VAL A 388 0.12 -10.71 -16.51
CA VAL A 388 0.47 -9.40 -17.06
C VAL A 388 1.70 -9.50 -17.97
N ARG A 389 2.72 -10.28 -17.60
CA ARG A 389 3.87 -10.55 -18.47
C ARG A 389 3.44 -11.21 -19.78
N GLN A 390 2.57 -12.21 -19.72
CA GLN A 390 2.04 -12.86 -20.93
C GLN A 390 1.30 -11.86 -21.83
N VAL A 391 0.45 -11.00 -21.26
CA VAL A 391 -0.28 -9.98 -22.02
C VAL A 391 0.68 -9.00 -22.69
N VAL A 392 1.71 -8.53 -21.98
CA VAL A 392 2.72 -7.62 -22.54
C VAL A 392 3.49 -8.26 -23.68
N VAL A 393 3.88 -9.53 -23.57
CA VAL A 393 4.60 -10.25 -24.62
C VAL A 393 3.73 -10.44 -25.86
N MET A 394 2.47 -10.84 -25.69
CA MET A 394 1.57 -11.25 -26.78
C MET A 394 0.93 -10.08 -27.54
N ASN A 395 0.94 -8.85 -26.98
CA ASN A 395 0.26 -7.71 -27.58
C ASN A 395 1.25 -6.61 -28.02
N PRO A 396 0.97 -5.87 -29.10
CA PRO A 396 1.88 -4.85 -29.63
C PRO A 396 1.86 -3.51 -28.87
N GLY A 397 1.02 -3.33 -27.85
CA GLY A 397 0.89 -2.10 -27.05
C GLY A 397 -0.53 -1.53 -27.06
N GLY A 398 -0.72 -0.36 -26.44
CA GLY A 398 -2.00 0.35 -26.36
C GLY A 398 -2.82 0.05 -25.11
N LEU A 399 -4.15 0.15 -25.23
CA LEU A 399 -5.09 -0.17 -24.15
C LEU A 399 -5.41 -1.67 -24.21
N ILE A 400 -5.22 -2.40 -23.10
CA ILE A 400 -5.49 -3.84 -23.03
C ILE A 400 -6.99 -4.05 -22.84
N ASP A 401 -7.63 -4.66 -23.82
CA ASP A 401 -9.03 -5.04 -23.74
C ASP A 401 -9.24 -6.45 -23.16
N ARG A 402 -10.48 -6.75 -22.72
CA ARG A 402 -10.84 -8.03 -22.10
C ARG A 402 -10.54 -9.23 -23.00
N SER A 403 -10.69 -9.07 -24.32
CA SER A 403 -10.40 -10.11 -25.33
C SER A 403 -8.92 -10.48 -25.40
N GLN A 404 -8.03 -9.62 -24.91
CA GLN A 404 -6.59 -9.82 -24.90
C GLN A 404 -6.07 -10.45 -23.60
N LEU A 405 -6.96 -10.64 -22.61
CA LEU A 405 -6.66 -11.40 -21.39
C LEU A 405 -6.74 -12.91 -21.68
N PRO A 406 -5.99 -13.75 -20.93
CA PRO A 406 -6.10 -15.20 -21.05
C PRO A 406 -7.54 -15.71 -20.89
N ALA A 407 -7.85 -16.84 -21.54
CA ALA A 407 -9.20 -17.43 -21.57
C ALA A 407 -9.82 -17.64 -20.16
N GLU A 408 -8.99 -17.97 -19.17
CA GLU A 408 -9.40 -18.12 -17.76
C GLU A 408 -10.09 -16.87 -17.20
N LEU A 409 -9.68 -15.68 -17.65
CA LEU A 409 -10.24 -14.38 -17.27
C LEU A 409 -11.34 -13.94 -18.24
N ALA A 410 -11.27 -14.33 -19.50
CA ALA A 410 -12.25 -13.97 -20.52
C ALA A 410 -13.65 -14.53 -20.21
N HIS A 411 -13.74 -15.77 -19.69
CA HIS A 411 -15.01 -16.51 -19.54
C HIS A 411 -15.79 -16.27 -18.23
N ILE A 412 -15.37 -15.35 -17.35
CA ILE A 412 -16.03 -15.11 -16.03
C ILE A 412 -17.42 -14.42 -16.17
N GLY A 413 -17.96 -14.30 -17.38
CA GLY A 413 -19.28 -13.70 -17.67
C GLY A 413 -20.29 -14.60 -18.40
N GLU A 414 -19.93 -15.84 -18.75
CA GLU A 414 -20.82 -16.72 -19.57
C GLU A 414 -21.33 -17.98 -18.85
N THR A 415 -20.97 -18.23 -17.60
CA THR A 415 -21.40 -19.42 -16.86
C THR A 415 -22.16 -19.08 -15.58
N ALA A 416 -23.39 -18.58 -15.74
CA ALA A 416 -24.44 -18.76 -14.74
C ALA A 416 -25.34 -19.93 -15.18
N GLY A 417 -24.92 -21.16 -14.87
CA GLY A 417 -25.72 -22.37 -14.99
C GLY A 417 -25.06 -23.52 -14.21
N PRO A 418 -25.79 -24.28 -13.37
CA PRO A 418 -25.16 -25.24 -12.47
C PRO A 418 -24.91 -26.55 -13.22
N ALA A 419 -23.64 -26.88 -13.46
CA ALA A 419 -23.23 -28.26 -13.68
C ALA A 419 -21.74 -28.38 -13.39
N GLY A 420 -21.40 -29.17 -12.36
CA GLY A 420 -20.01 -29.55 -12.11
C GLY A 420 -19.46 -30.31 -13.30
N HIS A 421 -18.20 -30.03 -13.65
CA HIS A 421 -17.39 -30.97 -14.41
C HIS A 421 -15.91 -30.89 -14.04
N HIS A 422 -15.39 -32.07 -13.77
CA HIS A 422 -14.00 -32.40 -13.53
C HIS A 422 -13.10 -31.97 -14.70
N ILE A 423 -11.92 -31.46 -14.38
CA ILE A 423 -10.84 -31.20 -15.35
C ILE A 423 -10.08 -32.50 -15.56
N GLY A 424 -10.23 -33.10 -16.74
CA GLY A 424 -9.41 -34.22 -17.21
C GLY A 424 -8.53 -33.77 -18.37
N TYR A 425 -7.21 -33.83 -18.19
CA TYR A 425 -6.24 -33.69 -19.28
C TYR A 425 -6.22 -34.99 -20.11
N GLY A 426 -6.33 -34.88 -21.43
CA GLY A 426 -6.14 -36.01 -22.35
C GLY A 426 -6.15 -35.61 -23.83
N ALA A 427 -4.98 -35.69 -24.47
CA ALA A 427 -4.79 -35.56 -25.91
C ALA A 427 -5.47 -36.71 -26.70
N PRO A 428 -5.71 -36.59 -28.02
CA PRO A 428 -6.56 -37.53 -28.74
C PRO A 428 -5.79 -38.79 -29.12
N VAL A 429 -6.39 -39.96 -28.88
CA VAL A 429 -6.00 -41.23 -29.50
C VAL A 429 -7.24 -41.82 -30.16
N VAL A 430 -7.04 -42.23 -31.40
CA VAL A 430 -8.03 -42.75 -32.35
C VAL A 430 -8.70 -44.03 -31.81
N ALA A 431 -9.99 -44.16 -32.12
CA ALA A 431 -10.89 -45.22 -31.70
C ALA A 431 -10.47 -46.62 -32.16
N GLY A 432 -10.67 -47.59 -31.25
CA GLY A 432 -10.78 -49.02 -31.52
C GLY A 432 -11.47 -49.69 -30.33
N GLU A 433 -12.61 -50.35 -30.60
CA GLU A 433 -13.56 -50.96 -29.67
C GLU A 433 -12.92 -51.93 -28.66
N TRP A 434 -13.63 -52.28 -27.57
CA TRP A 434 -13.99 -53.66 -27.17
C TRP A 434 -14.68 -53.69 -25.78
N HIS A 435 -15.52 -54.70 -25.60
CA HIS A 435 -16.60 -54.90 -24.62
C HIS A 435 -16.24 -55.04 -23.11
N ARG A 436 -17.27 -54.74 -22.29
CA ARG A 436 -17.44 -55.06 -20.84
C ARG A 436 -17.26 -56.55 -20.49
N PRO A 437 -16.94 -56.87 -19.21
CA PRO A 437 -18.00 -57.40 -18.32
C PRO A 437 -17.94 -56.95 -16.84
N GLN A 438 -18.97 -57.38 -16.10
CA GLN A 438 -19.42 -57.04 -14.74
C GLN A 438 -18.72 -57.78 -13.57
N PRO A 439 -19.02 -57.43 -12.29
CA PRO A 439 -18.21 -57.76 -11.11
C PRO A 439 -18.83 -58.82 -10.15
N HIS A 440 -17.99 -59.54 -9.41
CA HIS A 440 -18.30 -60.27 -8.17
C HIS A 440 -17.04 -60.26 -7.27
N SER A 441 -17.03 -59.74 -6.03
CA SER A 441 -17.57 -60.25 -4.75
C SER A 441 -16.71 -61.29 -4.00
N LEU A 442 -16.25 -60.88 -2.81
CA LEU A 442 -16.12 -61.62 -1.53
C LEU A 442 -14.86 -62.47 -1.18
N TYR A 443 -14.30 -62.10 -0.02
CA TYR A 443 -13.78 -62.90 1.11
C TYR A 443 -12.55 -63.83 1.02
N SER A 444 -11.66 -63.57 1.98
CA SER A 444 -11.07 -64.49 2.98
C SER A 444 -9.70 -65.17 2.76
N ALA A 445 -8.82 -64.84 3.72
CA ALA A 445 -8.06 -65.73 4.61
C ALA A 445 -6.78 -66.46 4.16
N GLY A 446 -5.75 -66.25 5.01
CA GLY A 446 -4.64 -67.16 5.31
C GLY A 446 -3.43 -67.01 4.38
N ARG A 447 -2.16 -67.18 4.78
CA ARG A 447 -1.41 -67.37 6.04
C ARG A 447 -0.02 -67.88 5.56
N HIS A 448 1.07 -67.61 6.30
CA HIS A 448 2.38 -68.29 6.21
C HIS A 448 3.24 -68.03 4.94
N ASP A 449 4.57 -67.96 4.96
CA ASP A 449 5.62 -67.87 5.99
C ASP A 449 6.95 -67.60 5.25
N GLY A 450 8.01 -67.19 5.98
CA GLY A 450 9.35 -67.75 5.73
C GLY A 450 10.30 -67.14 4.68
N ARG A 451 11.07 -66.13 5.10
CA ARG A 451 12.55 -66.03 5.12
C ARG A 451 13.44 -66.37 3.90
N LEU A 452 14.48 -65.53 3.83
CA LEU A 452 15.91 -65.72 3.45
C LEU A 452 16.38 -65.29 2.04
N ALA A 453 17.43 -64.47 2.08
CA ALA A 453 18.20 -63.81 1.01
C ALA A 453 19.47 -64.64 0.64
N PRO A 454 20.56 -64.12 0.02
CA PRO A 454 20.78 -63.16 -1.09
C PRO A 454 21.83 -63.63 -2.15
N GLN A 455 22.23 -62.71 -3.08
CA GLN A 455 23.44 -62.64 -3.94
C GLN A 455 23.41 -63.44 -5.29
N PRO A 456 24.26 -63.14 -6.33
CA PRO A 456 25.50 -62.34 -6.33
C PRO A 456 25.78 -61.38 -7.52
N ILE A 457 26.90 -60.68 -7.35
CA ILE A 457 27.74 -59.81 -8.22
C ILE A 457 28.47 -60.60 -9.33
N TYR A 458 28.81 -59.94 -10.46
CA TYR A 458 30.05 -60.19 -11.22
C TYR A 458 30.56 -58.92 -11.95
N ASP A 459 31.86 -58.67 -11.80
CA ASP A 459 32.75 -57.76 -12.56
C ASP A 459 33.22 -58.38 -13.89
N ALA A 460 33.74 -57.56 -14.83
CA ALA A 460 35.05 -57.77 -15.49
C ALA A 460 35.38 -56.82 -16.69
N LEU A 461 36.56 -56.14 -16.57
CA LEU A 461 37.66 -55.95 -17.56
C LEU A 461 37.42 -55.16 -18.88
N GLY A 462 38.33 -54.38 -19.48
CA GLY A 462 39.74 -54.00 -19.30
C GLY A 462 40.13 -53.03 -20.46
N SER A 463 40.92 -51.97 -20.21
CA SER A 463 42.34 -51.74 -20.57
C SER A 463 42.70 -51.37 -22.04
N ASP A 464 43.53 -50.31 -22.12
CA ASP A 464 44.63 -50.02 -23.08
C ASP A 464 44.46 -49.18 -24.39
N ALA A 465 44.93 -47.93 -24.30
CA ALA A 465 46.20 -47.41 -24.86
C ALA A 465 46.34 -46.87 -26.32
N LEU A 466 47.16 -45.80 -26.38
CA LEU A 466 48.10 -45.31 -27.43
C LEU A 466 47.72 -44.19 -28.45
N LYS A 467 48.44 -43.04 -28.27
CA LYS A 467 49.22 -42.19 -29.22
C LYS A 467 48.58 -41.52 -30.45
N THR A 468 48.78 -40.19 -30.58
CA THR A 468 49.71 -39.44 -31.50
C THR A 468 49.48 -37.91 -31.33
N ARG A 469 50.48 -37.05 -30.98
CA ARG A 469 51.36 -36.20 -31.85
C ARG A 469 50.57 -35.28 -32.81
N THR A 470 50.69 -33.94 -32.90
CA THR A 470 51.82 -32.98 -33.11
C THR A 470 51.23 -31.53 -33.05
N ASP A 471 51.80 -30.55 -32.33
CA ASP A 471 52.78 -29.48 -32.71
C ASP A 471 52.21 -28.07 -33.05
N GLY A 472 52.90 -27.04 -32.51
CA GLY A 472 52.97 -25.63 -32.97
C GLY A 472 51.88 -24.69 -32.43
N GLY A 473 52.11 -23.59 -31.72
CA GLY A 473 53.29 -22.73 -31.55
C GLY A 473 53.03 -21.35 -32.19
N ASN A 474 52.71 -20.31 -31.41
CA ASN A 474 53.38 -19.00 -31.52
C ASN A 474 53.08 -18.04 -30.36
N ARG A 475 54.13 -17.32 -29.96
CA ARG A 475 54.17 -16.17 -29.04
C ARG A 475 53.83 -14.88 -29.80
N TYR A 476 53.35 -13.85 -29.11
CA TYR A 476 53.99 -12.53 -29.11
C TYR A 476 53.84 -11.88 -27.74
N ASP A 477 54.98 -11.39 -27.26
CA ASP A 477 55.23 -10.58 -26.08
C ASP A 477 55.48 -9.15 -26.57
N MET A 478 55.19 -8.15 -25.73
CA MET A 478 55.87 -6.85 -25.66
C MET A 478 55.15 -6.00 -24.60
N GLY A 479 55.81 -5.82 -23.46
CA GLY A 479 55.46 -4.80 -22.48
C GLY A 479 55.93 -3.40 -22.89
N HIS A 480 55.59 -2.42 -22.06
CA HIS A 480 56.55 -1.41 -21.64
C HIS A 480 56.16 -0.82 -20.28
N ASP A 481 57.16 -0.88 -19.41
CA ASP A 481 57.33 -0.17 -18.15
C ASP A 481 57.17 1.36 -18.29
N HIS A 482 56.73 2.05 -17.24
CA HIS A 482 57.71 2.68 -16.34
C HIS A 482 57.07 3.41 -15.14
N ALA A 483 57.66 3.09 -13.98
CA ALA A 483 58.15 4.00 -12.94
C ALA A 483 57.12 4.91 -12.21
N GLY A 484 57.13 4.99 -10.88
CA GLY A 484 58.05 4.41 -9.92
C GLY A 484 57.97 5.15 -8.58
N HIS A 485 58.56 4.52 -7.56
CA HIS A 485 59.10 5.09 -6.32
C HIS A 485 58.05 5.65 -5.34
N GLN A 486 58.17 5.54 -4.01
CA GLN A 486 59.07 4.91 -3.02
C GLN A 486 58.26 5.12 -1.72
N ALA A 487 57.98 4.09 -0.91
CA ALA A 487 58.81 3.54 0.17
C ALA A 487 59.03 4.46 1.39
N TYR A 488 58.95 3.83 2.58
CA TYR A 488 59.28 4.30 3.94
C TYR A 488 58.23 5.25 4.57
N THR A 489 57.77 5.15 5.82
CA THR A 489 58.16 4.49 7.09
C THR A 489 56.97 4.71 8.05
N GLY A 490 56.59 3.82 8.95
CA GLY A 490 57.32 3.52 10.18
C GLY A 490 56.69 4.21 11.41
N ASN A 491 55.66 3.56 11.97
CA ASN A 491 55.45 3.33 13.41
C ASN A 491 55.25 4.56 14.36
N PRO A 492 55.03 4.37 15.68
CA PRO A 492 53.75 4.64 16.36
C PRO A 492 53.87 5.66 17.50
N VAL A 493 52.77 6.13 18.09
CA VAL A 493 52.82 6.74 19.44
C VAL A 493 51.58 6.36 20.25
N ALA A 494 51.85 5.78 21.41
CA ALA A 494 50.94 5.49 22.51
C ALA A 494 50.95 6.62 23.56
N ASP A 495 49.99 6.52 24.50
CA ASP A 495 49.97 7.08 25.86
C ASP A 495 49.71 8.58 26.09
N ARG A 496 48.58 8.87 26.77
CA ARG A 496 48.59 9.19 28.22
C ARG A 496 47.18 9.29 28.86
N PHE A 497 46.94 8.45 29.88
CA PHE A 497 46.50 8.74 31.28
C PHE A 497 45.78 10.08 31.58
N MET A 498 44.78 10.24 32.47
CA MET A 498 44.20 9.45 33.57
C MET A 498 42.96 10.19 34.14
N HIS A 499 42.07 9.43 34.78
CA HIS A 499 41.19 9.74 35.94
C HIS A 499 40.21 10.92 35.95
N LEU A 500 38.93 10.59 36.21
CA LEU A 500 38.13 10.90 37.42
C LEU A 500 36.71 10.30 37.19
N SER A 501 36.40 9.07 37.63
CA SER A 501 35.78 8.71 38.93
C SER A 501 34.40 9.33 39.25
N SER A 502 33.34 8.59 38.83
CA SER A 502 32.11 8.20 39.57
C SER A 502 31.16 9.26 40.18
N PRO A 503 29.89 8.94 40.55
CA PRO A 503 29.24 7.62 40.56
C PRO A 503 27.81 7.53 39.97
N CYS A 504 27.44 6.27 39.69
CA CYS A 504 26.07 5.77 39.60
C CYS A 504 25.35 5.86 40.96
N VAL A 505 24.05 6.15 40.95
CA VAL A 505 23.16 5.99 42.11
C VAL A 505 22.37 4.68 41.95
N PRO A 506 22.44 3.73 42.92
CA PRO A 506 21.58 2.56 42.99
C PRO A 506 20.43 2.80 43.97
N VAL A 507 19.25 2.20 43.75
CA VAL A 507 18.22 2.08 44.80
C VAL A 507 17.55 0.70 44.78
N ARG A 508 17.85 -0.05 45.84
CA ARG A 508 17.10 -1.13 46.52
C ARG A 508 17.56 -0.97 48.00
N HIS A 509 16.78 -1.10 49.06
CA HIS A 509 15.58 -1.88 49.38
C HIS A 509 14.98 -1.37 50.73
N ASP A 510 13.82 -1.90 51.13
CA ASP A 510 13.26 -2.03 52.52
C ASP A 510 12.34 -0.93 53.10
N ILE A 511 11.40 -1.20 54.02
CA ILE A 511 10.43 -2.27 54.37
C ILE A 511 9.43 -1.55 55.30
N ALA A 512 8.16 -1.98 55.29
CA ALA A 512 7.10 -1.78 56.30
C ALA A 512 6.58 -0.35 56.62
N GLU A 513 5.30 -0.11 56.34
CA GLU A 513 4.29 0.23 57.36
C GLU A 513 2.87 0.32 56.76
N ASN A 514 1.88 -0.09 57.57
CA ASN A 514 0.43 0.12 57.45
C ASN A 514 -0.40 -0.82 56.56
N ALA A 515 -0.68 -1.99 57.14
CA ALA A 515 -2.00 -2.60 57.07
C ALA A 515 -2.98 -1.89 58.04
N ALA A 516 -4.28 -2.04 57.74
CA ALA A 516 -5.47 -1.76 58.56
C ALA A 516 -6.26 -0.48 58.23
N THR A 517 -7.20 -0.61 57.30
CA THR A 517 -8.57 -0.02 57.22
C THR A 517 -9.00 -0.09 55.74
N PHE A 518 -10.13 -0.59 55.27
CA PHE A 518 -11.43 -0.99 55.80
C PHE A 518 -11.93 -2.16 54.91
N PHE A 519 -12.28 -3.29 55.50
CA PHE A 519 -13.21 -4.24 54.88
C PHE A 519 -14.10 -4.79 56.00
N GLN A 520 -15.31 -4.25 56.09
CA GLN A 520 -16.43 -4.94 56.73
C GLN A 520 -17.72 -4.74 55.91
N PRO A 521 -18.60 -5.75 55.90
CA PRO A 521 -19.70 -5.87 54.96
C PRO A 521 -20.98 -5.23 55.53
N GLN A 522 -21.71 -4.45 54.73
CA GLN A 522 -23.04 -4.00 55.12
C GLN A 522 -24.15 -4.77 54.39
N ARG A 523 -25.09 -5.22 55.22
CA ARG A 523 -26.30 -5.97 54.93
C ARG A 523 -27.37 -5.13 54.24
N ALA A 524 -28.18 -5.85 53.47
CA ALA A 524 -29.55 -5.61 53.05
C ALA A 524 -30.37 -4.53 53.80
N ALA A 525 -30.68 -3.47 53.06
CA ALA A 525 -31.86 -2.58 53.05
C ALA A 525 -31.53 -1.54 51.95
N ASP A 526 -32.26 -1.27 50.88
CA ASP A 526 -33.69 -1.27 50.61
C ASP A 526 -33.95 -1.80 49.20
N VAL A 527 -34.90 -2.74 49.07
CA VAL A 527 -35.46 -3.13 47.77
C VAL A 527 -36.51 -2.09 47.41
N GLY A 528 -36.04 -0.94 46.92
CA GLY A 528 -36.87 0.14 46.40
C GLY A 528 -37.28 -0.15 44.96
N ALA A 529 -38.54 -0.58 44.81
CA ALA A 529 -39.41 -0.49 43.64
C ALA A 529 -38.79 -0.62 42.22
N CYS A 530 -39.16 -1.71 41.53
CA CYS A 530 -39.14 -1.79 40.07
C CYS A 530 -39.69 -0.49 39.45
N PRO A 531 -39.00 0.12 38.47
CA PRO A 531 -39.65 1.13 37.65
C PRO A 531 -40.78 0.43 36.90
N GLN A 532 -41.98 0.96 37.10
CA GLN A 532 -43.20 0.53 36.42
C GLN A 532 -42.97 0.47 34.91
N ALA A 533 -43.61 -0.52 34.30
CA ALA A 533 -43.68 -0.73 32.86
C ALA A 533 -43.86 0.60 32.11
N GLY A 534 -42.76 1.10 31.55
CA GLY A 534 -42.78 2.18 30.58
C GLY A 534 -43.56 1.68 29.36
N GLU A 535 -44.58 2.43 29.00
CA GLU A 535 -45.49 2.21 27.88
C GLU A 535 -44.78 1.55 26.69
N MET A 536 -45.20 0.32 26.40
CA MET A 536 -44.82 -0.40 25.20
C MET A 536 -45.30 0.44 24.00
N ARG A 537 -44.36 1.10 23.31
CA ARG A 537 -44.67 1.84 22.08
C ARG A 537 -45.44 0.89 21.15
N PRO A 538 -46.55 1.30 20.53
CA PRO A 538 -47.30 0.43 19.66
C PRO A 538 -46.38 -0.09 18.57
N HIS A 539 -46.34 -1.43 18.43
CA HIS A 539 -45.54 -2.13 17.44
C HIS A 539 -46.01 -1.66 16.05
N GLU A 540 -45.17 -0.90 15.35
CA GLU A 540 -45.44 -0.46 13.98
C GLU A 540 -45.69 -1.70 13.09
N PRO A 541 -46.74 -1.72 12.25
CA PRO A 541 -47.03 -2.85 11.41
C PRO A 541 -45.85 -3.13 10.46
N ALA A 542 -45.55 -4.41 10.23
CA ALA A 542 -44.45 -4.83 9.36
C ALA A 542 -44.70 -4.33 7.93
N LYS A 543 -43.82 -3.45 7.44
CA LYS A 543 -43.88 -2.89 6.08
C LYS A 543 -43.79 -4.02 5.04
N THR A 544 -44.72 -4.03 4.10
CA THR A 544 -44.85 -5.01 3.01
C THR A 544 -44.19 -4.51 1.73
N ARG A 545 -44.06 -5.37 0.70
CA ARG A 545 -43.49 -5.03 -0.61
C ARG A 545 -44.23 -3.88 -1.34
N HIS A 546 -45.50 -3.63 -0.98
CA HIS A 546 -46.31 -2.54 -1.55
C HIS A 546 -46.01 -1.19 -0.88
N ASP A 547 -45.25 -1.18 0.22
CA ASP A 547 -44.84 0.05 0.95
C ASP A 547 -43.46 0.56 0.50
N ILE A 548 -42.88 -0.05 -0.55
CA ILE A 548 -41.58 0.36 -1.11
C ILE A 548 -41.80 1.56 -2.02
N ILE A 549 -41.46 2.73 -1.50
CA ILE A 549 -41.46 3.99 -2.27
C ILE A 549 -40.20 4.01 -3.17
N PRO A 550 -40.31 4.35 -4.46
CA PRO A 550 -39.15 4.55 -5.32
C PRO A 550 -38.18 5.57 -4.71
N LEU A 551 -36.88 5.27 -4.81
CA LEU A 551 -35.83 6.11 -4.21
C LEU A 551 -35.91 7.58 -4.66
N GLU A 552 -36.28 7.82 -5.92
CA GLU A 552 -36.43 9.17 -6.48
C GLU A 552 -37.55 9.97 -5.80
N ASP A 553 -38.64 9.32 -5.39
CA ASP A 553 -39.77 9.96 -4.71
C ASP A 553 -39.44 10.26 -3.24
N VAL A 554 -38.67 9.39 -2.59
CA VAL A 554 -38.13 9.64 -1.24
C VAL A 554 -37.18 10.84 -1.25
N ILE A 555 -36.30 10.91 -2.24
CA ILE A 555 -35.37 12.04 -2.42
C ILE A 555 -36.16 13.33 -2.71
N ARG A 556 -37.20 13.27 -3.54
CA ARG A 556 -38.06 14.42 -3.82
C ARG A 556 -38.74 14.95 -2.57
N ALA A 557 -39.40 14.07 -1.81
CA ALA A 557 -40.10 14.45 -0.58
C ALA A 557 -39.15 15.08 0.45
N ALA A 558 -37.96 14.49 0.65
CA ALA A 558 -36.96 15.03 1.58
C ALA A 558 -36.45 16.42 1.16
N ILE A 559 -36.30 16.66 -0.14
CA ILE A 559 -35.86 17.96 -0.67
C ILE A 559 -36.96 19.02 -0.53
N GLU A 560 -38.20 18.70 -0.86
CA GLU A 560 -39.34 19.62 -0.74
C GLU A 560 -39.61 19.99 0.73
N GLU A 561 -39.54 19.01 1.64
CA GLU A 561 -39.67 19.24 3.08
C GLU A 561 -38.55 20.15 3.61
N ALA A 562 -37.30 19.89 3.24
CA ALA A 562 -36.18 20.74 3.64
C ALA A 562 -36.31 22.18 3.13
N ILE A 563 -36.83 22.37 1.91
CA ILE A 563 -37.09 23.70 1.34
C ILE A 563 -38.23 24.40 2.10
N ALA A 564 -39.30 23.67 2.44
CA ALA A 564 -40.43 24.20 3.20
C ALA A 564 -40.01 24.65 4.61
N VAL A 565 -39.21 23.83 5.31
CA VAL A 565 -38.66 24.16 6.63
C VAL A 565 -37.68 25.36 6.58
N CYS A 566 -37.06 25.59 5.42
CA CYS A 566 -36.12 26.70 5.20
C CYS A 566 -36.76 27.94 4.55
N ASP A 567 -38.07 28.14 4.69
CA ASP A 567 -38.83 29.28 4.14
C ASP A 567 -38.64 29.47 2.62
N GLY A 568 -38.52 28.38 1.87
CA GLY A 568 -38.30 28.42 0.42
C GLY A 568 -36.84 28.65 0.00
N SER A 569 -35.89 28.75 0.94
CA SER A 569 -34.48 28.99 0.64
C SER A 569 -33.73 27.71 0.27
N VAL A 570 -33.54 27.48 -1.04
CA VAL A 570 -32.77 26.34 -1.57
C VAL A 570 -31.33 26.27 -1.03
N PRO A 571 -30.57 27.37 -0.88
CA PRO A 571 -29.22 27.31 -0.30
C PRO A 571 -29.20 26.86 1.18
N LYS A 572 -30.21 27.25 1.96
CA LYS A 572 -30.32 26.80 3.37
C LYS A 572 -30.74 25.34 3.45
N ALA A 573 -31.69 24.92 2.61
CA ALA A 573 -32.12 23.51 2.51
C ALA A 573 -30.96 22.60 2.08
N ALA A 574 -30.13 23.04 1.13
CA ALA A 574 -28.94 22.31 0.70
C ALA A 574 -27.96 22.08 1.85
N ARG A 575 -27.72 23.12 2.67
CA ARG A 575 -26.87 23.02 3.86
C ARG A 575 -27.48 22.10 4.93
N ALA A 576 -28.79 22.11 5.12
CA ALA A 576 -29.48 21.24 6.07
C ALA A 576 -29.46 19.75 5.65
N LEU A 577 -29.44 19.50 4.34
CA LEU A 577 -29.38 18.16 3.74
C LEU A 577 -27.95 17.68 3.45
N ASP A 578 -26.92 18.45 3.80
CA ASP A 578 -25.50 18.17 3.52
C ASP A 578 -25.20 17.89 2.03
N VAL A 579 -25.84 18.65 1.14
CA VAL A 579 -25.66 18.57 -0.32
C VAL A 579 -25.34 19.94 -0.91
N SER A 580 -24.71 19.96 -2.10
CA SER A 580 -24.45 21.23 -2.78
C SER A 580 -25.76 21.89 -3.26
N PRO A 581 -25.91 23.22 -3.20
CA PRO A 581 -27.08 23.91 -3.75
C PRO A 581 -27.31 23.58 -5.23
N SER A 582 -26.22 23.41 -6.00
CA SER A 582 -26.26 23.00 -7.41
C SER A 582 -26.91 21.64 -7.63
N THR A 583 -26.78 20.70 -6.69
CA THR A 583 -27.43 19.39 -6.75
C THR A 583 -28.94 19.52 -6.60
N LEU A 584 -29.41 20.36 -5.66
CA LEU A 584 -30.84 20.64 -5.48
C LEU A 584 -31.44 21.36 -6.69
N TYR A 585 -30.79 22.41 -7.19
CA TYR A 585 -31.27 23.14 -8.37
C TYR A 585 -31.40 22.24 -9.60
N ARG A 586 -30.42 21.35 -9.83
CA ARG A 586 -30.46 20.39 -10.94
C ARG A 586 -31.63 19.41 -10.83
N ARG A 587 -31.89 18.90 -9.63
CA ARG A 587 -33.02 17.98 -9.38
C ARG A 587 -34.36 18.69 -9.58
N LEU A 588 -34.53 19.88 -9.01
CA LEU A 588 -35.74 20.71 -9.17
C LEU A 588 -36.02 21.03 -10.64
N GLN A 589 -34.99 21.39 -11.42
CA GLN A 589 -35.14 21.63 -12.86
C GLN A 589 -35.51 20.36 -13.63
N SER A 590 -34.92 19.22 -13.30
CA SER A 590 -35.25 17.94 -13.95
C SER A 590 -36.70 17.52 -13.69
N TRP A 591 -37.23 17.81 -12.50
CA TRP A 591 -38.62 17.52 -12.15
C TRP A 591 -39.59 18.50 -12.81
N ALA A 592 -39.28 19.81 -12.81
CA ALA A 592 -40.07 20.80 -13.52
C ALA A 592 -40.15 20.51 -15.04
N ALA A 593 -39.04 20.08 -15.65
CA ALA A 593 -39.01 19.68 -17.06
C ALA A 593 -39.82 18.39 -17.31
N ALA A 594 -39.77 17.43 -16.39
CA ALA A 594 -40.57 16.20 -16.48
C ALA A 594 -42.08 16.46 -16.32
N GLU A 595 -42.47 17.40 -15.45
CA GLU A 595 -43.85 17.81 -15.24
C GLU A 595 -44.41 18.60 -16.43
N ALA A 596 -43.63 19.50 -17.02
CA ALA A 596 -43.99 20.18 -18.25
C ALA A 596 -44.22 19.18 -19.40
N LYS A 597 -43.34 18.18 -19.54
CA LYS A 597 -43.47 17.13 -20.57
C LYS A 597 -44.71 16.24 -20.37
N LYS A 598 -45.06 15.93 -19.11
CA LYS A 598 -46.30 15.21 -18.76
C LYS A 598 -47.56 16.04 -19.04
N ALA A 599 -47.51 17.36 -18.81
CA ALA A 599 -48.62 18.26 -19.07
C ALA A 599 -48.86 18.46 -20.58
N ASP A 600 -47.80 18.48 -21.39
CA ASP A 600 -47.91 18.54 -22.85
C ASP A 600 -48.44 17.22 -23.44
N SER A 601 -47.97 16.06 -22.96
CA SER A 601 -48.49 14.76 -23.42
C SER A 601 -49.97 14.54 -23.04
N ALA A 602 -50.40 15.04 -21.88
CA ALA A 602 -51.80 14.95 -21.45
C ALA A 602 -52.73 15.89 -22.24
N LYS A 603 -52.22 16.99 -22.80
CA LYS A 603 -52.97 17.87 -23.72
C LYS A 603 -53.08 17.28 -25.12
N GLU A 604 -52.08 16.52 -25.53
CA GLU A 604 -52.04 15.84 -26.83
C GLU A 604 -52.91 14.57 -26.85
N GLU A 605 -53.11 13.90 -25.71
CA GLU A 605 -54.11 12.81 -25.55
C GLU A 605 -55.56 13.30 -25.38
N ALA A 606 -55.76 14.58 -25.03
CA ALA A 606 -57.08 15.17 -24.82
C ALA A 606 -57.60 15.98 -26.03
N ALA A 607 -56.76 16.21 -27.05
CA ALA A 607 -57.09 16.84 -28.33
C ALA A 607 -57.30 15.78 -29.41
#